data_AF-A0AA38G628-F1
#
_entry.id   AF-A0AA38G628-F1
#
_cell.length_a   1.000
_cell.length_b   1.000
_cell.length_c   1.000
_cell.angle_alpha   90.00
_cell.angle_beta   90.00
_cell.angle_gamma   90.00
#
_symmetry.space_group_name_H-M   'P 1'
#
loop_
_entity.id
_entity.type
_entity.pdbx_description
1 polymer ?
#
loop_
_entity_poly.entity_id
_entity_poly.type
_entity_poly.pdbx_seq_one_letter_code
_entity_poly.pdbx_strand_id
1 'polypeptide(L)'
;SKVPANGTIIWGSNHVNESMITGESTPFSKEIGGTVIEGTMNLNGALHIEATRIGSDVVLSQILHLVETTQMTKNPIKKFVDYV
;
A
#
# COMPACT_ATOMS: atom_id res chain seq x y z
N SER A 1 8.31 9.59 -12.12
CA SER A 1 7.09 8.81 -11.80
C SER A 1 7.24 8.25 -10.39
N LYS A 2 6.23 8.37 -9.51
CA LYS A 2 6.32 7.89 -8.12
C LYS A 2 6.03 6.39 -8.07
N VAL A 3 6.80 5.64 -7.28
CA VAL A 3 6.57 4.22 -7.06
C VAL A 3 5.38 4.04 -6.09
N PRO A 4 4.29 3.36 -6.48
CA PRO A 4 3.07 3.26 -5.68
C PRO A 4 3.06 2.12 -4.66
N ALA A 5 4.03 1.19 -4.70
CA ALA A 5 4.13 0.06 -3.79
C ALA A 5 5.57 -0.44 -3.66
N ASN A 6 5.87 -1.11 -2.54
CA ASN A 6 7.12 -1.84 -2.39
C ASN A 6 7.13 -3.07 -3.30
N GLY A 7 8.29 -3.41 -3.84
CA GLY A 7 8.40 -4.56 -4.74
C GLY A 7 9.81 -4.84 -5.23
N THR A 8 9.89 -5.76 -6.19
CA THR A 8 11.13 -6.18 -6.84
C THR A 8 11.04 -5.89 -8.32
N ILE A 9 12.10 -5.35 -8.91
CA ILE A 9 12.15 -5.09 -10.36
C ILE A 9 12.27 -6.41 -11.09
N ILE A 10 11.32 -6.67 -11.99
CA ILE A 10 11.31 -7.86 -12.85
C ILE A 10 11.76 -7.55 -14.27
N TRP A 11 11.73 -6.27 -14.68
CA TRP A 11 12.22 -5.84 -15.98
C TRP A 11 12.62 -4.36 -15.98
N GLY A 12 13.67 -4.05 -16.73
CA GLY A 12 14.26 -2.72 -16.86
C GLY A 12 15.41 -2.48 -15.88
N SER A 13 16.17 -1.43 -16.15
CA SER A 13 17.19 -0.90 -15.24
C SER A 13 17.13 0.62 -15.27
N ASN A 14 17.14 1.24 -14.09
CA ASN A 14 17.04 2.69 -13.99
C ASN A 14 17.49 3.23 -12.63
N HIS A 15 17.64 4.54 -12.56
CA HIS A 15 17.93 5.28 -11.35
C HIS A 15 16.65 5.65 -10.61
N VAL A 16 16.62 5.31 -9.32
CA VAL A 16 15.55 5.65 -8.40
C VAL A 16 16.08 6.64 -7.38
N ASN A 17 15.38 7.76 -7.24
CA ASN A 17 15.66 8.74 -6.21
C ASN A 17 14.93 8.31 -4.92
N GLU A 18 15.73 7.94 -3.92
CA GLU A 18 15.28 7.53 -2.58
C GLU A 18 15.50 8.63 -1.53
N SER A 19 15.86 9.87 -1.93
CA SER A 19 16.20 10.96 -1.01
C SER A 19 15.08 11.29 -0.01
N MET A 20 13.82 11.11 -0.42
CA MET A 20 12.66 11.30 0.46
C MET A 20 12.58 10.28 1.61
N ILE A 21 13.31 9.17 1.54
CA ILE A 21 13.30 8.11 2.55
C ILE A 21 14.67 7.98 3.21
N THR A 22 15.76 7.95 2.44
CA THR A 22 17.12 7.75 2.95
C THR A 22 17.82 9.05 3.34
N GLY A 23 17.35 10.20 2.82
CA GLY A 23 18.04 11.49 2.97
C GLY A 23 19.24 11.65 2.05
N GLU A 24 19.57 10.66 1.23
CA GLU A 24 20.69 10.74 0.29
C GLU A 24 20.23 11.36 -1.05
N SER A 25 20.89 12.46 -1.44
CA SER A 25 20.56 13.18 -2.67
C SER A 25 20.94 12.42 -3.94
N THR A 26 21.84 11.44 -3.84
CA THR A 26 22.34 10.68 -4.98
C THR A 26 21.34 9.57 -5.35
N PRO A 27 20.87 9.51 -6.61
CA PRO A 27 19.99 8.43 -7.06
C PRO A 27 20.70 7.06 -7.01
N PHE A 28 19.96 6.04 -6.60
CA PHE A 28 20.45 4.66 -6.61
C PHE A 28 20.15 4.00 -7.96
N SER A 29 21.16 3.34 -8.54
CA SER A 29 20.94 2.46 -9.68
C SER A 29 20.21 1.20 -9.25
N LYS A 30 19.15 0.84 -9.96
CA LYS A 30 18.33 -0.33 -9.71
C LYS A 30 18.22 -1.15 -10.99
N GLU A 31 18.40 -2.45 -10.86
CA GLU A 31 18.34 -3.42 -11.95
C GLU A 31 17.37 -4.55 -11.60
N ILE A 32 17.19 -5.50 -12.53
CA ILE A 32 16.35 -6.69 -12.32
C ILE A 32 16.82 -7.45 -11.08
N GLY A 33 15.88 -7.81 -10.20
CA GLY A 33 16.13 -8.40 -8.89
C GLY A 33 16.38 -7.36 -7.78
N GLY A 34 16.54 -6.09 -8.12
CA GLY A 34 16.65 -4.99 -7.17
C GLY A 34 15.30 -4.66 -6.53
N THR A 35 15.33 -4.24 -5.26
CA THR A 35 14.12 -3.82 -4.54
C THR A 35 13.85 -2.33 -4.73
N VAL A 36 12.57 -1.99 -4.79
CA VAL A 36 12.08 -0.61 -4.83
C VAL A 36 11.14 -0.36 -3.67
N ILE A 37 11.21 0.87 -3.17
CA ILE A 37 10.45 1.30 -2.00
C ILE A 37 9.31 2.22 -2.47
N GLU A 38 8.12 2.02 -1.91
CA GLU A 38 6.98 2.93 -2.08
C GLU A 38 7.42 4.35 -1.70
N GLY A 39 6.99 5.35 -2.46
CA GLY A 39 7.32 6.72 -2.15
C GLY A 39 8.52 7.26 -2.92
N THR A 40 9.40 6.38 -3.37
CA THR A 40 10.58 6.74 -4.16
C THR A 40 10.18 7.22 -5.56
N MET A 41 11.08 7.98 -6.19
CA MET A 41 10.84 8.54 -7.51
C MET A 41 11.70 7.85 -8.55
N ASN A 42 11.04 7.17 -9.48
CA ASN A 42 11.66 6.67 -10.68
C ASN A 42 12.01 7.85 -11.62
N LEU A 43 13.29 8.01 -11.95
CA LEU A 43 13.81 9.16 -12.70
C LEU A 43 13.60 8.99 -14.21
N ASN A 44 14.35 8.08 -14.86
CA ASN A 44 14.45 8.03 -16.33
C ASN A 44 14.00 6.71 -16.99
N GLY A 45 12.74 6.63 -17.44
CA GLY A 45 12.24 5.45 -18.16
C GLY A 45 11.25 4.63 -17.35
N ALA A 46 10.94 3.43 -17.84
CA ALA A 46 9.94 2.55 -17.25
C ALA A 46 10.61 1.39 -16.48
N LEU A 47 10.13 1.15 -15.26
CA LEU A 47 10.46 -0.04 -14.49
C LEU A 47 9.21 -0.88 -14.34
N HIS A 48 9.32 -2.18 -14.60
CA HIS A 48 8.28 -3.14 -14.26
C HIS A 48 8.66 -3.79 -12.94
N ILE A 49 7.78 -3.63 -11.97
CA ILE A 49 8.00 -4.05 -10.59
C ILE A 49 6.92 -5.06 -10.25
N GLU A 50 7.34 -6.22 -9.74
CA GLU A 50 6.46 -7.14 -9.04
C GLU A 50 6.24 -6.61 -7.63
N ALA A 51 5.01 -6.20 -7.35
CA ALA A 51 4.67 -5.63 -6.05
C ALA A 51 4.53 -6.75 -5.03
N THR A 52 5.37 -6.73 -4.00
CA THR A 52 5.40 -7.79 -2.97
C THR A 52 4.32 -7.58 -1.90
N ARG A 53 3.83 -6.35 -1.71
CA ARG A 53 2.68 -6.03 -0.86
C ARG A 53 1.83 -4.93 -1.51
N ILE A 54 0.58 -5.26 -1.82
CA ILE A 54 -0.42 -4.32 -2.35
C ILE A 54 -1.75 -4.47 -1.60
N GLY A 55 -2.48 -3.37 -1.40
CA GLY A 55 -3.89 -3.42 -1.00
C GLY A 55 -4.17 -4.01 0.39
N SER A 56 -4.78 -5.18 0.45
CA SER A 56 -5.42 -5.75 1.66
C SER A 56 -4.48 -6.39 2.69
N ASP A 57 -3.20 -6.52 2.36
CA ASP A 57 -2.13 -6.88 3.32
C ASP A 57 -1.54 -5.67 4.05
N VAL A 58 -2.18 -4.52 3.88
CA VAL A 58 -1.93 -3.29 4.63
C VAL A 58 -2.87 -3.29 5.82
N VAL A 59 -2.34 -3.04 7.01
CA VAL A 59 -3.04 -3.09 8.33
C VAL A 59 -4.41 -2.38 8.33
N LEU A 60 -4.62 -1.42 7.43
CA LEU A 60 -5.88 -0.71 7.23
C LEU A 60 -7.08 -1.60 6.85
N SER A 61 -6.87 -2.69 6.10
CA SER A 61 -7.94 -3.64 5.75
C SER A 61 -8.38 -4.50 6.93
N GLN A 62 -7.49 -4.76 7.90
CA GLN A 62 -7.85 -5.43 9.15
C GLN A 62 -8.74 -4.54 10.03
N ILE A 63 -8.52 -3.22 10.01
CA ILE A 63 -9.33 -2.25 10.77
C ILE A 63 -10.75 -2.14 10.19
N LEU A 64 -10.90 -2.11 8.86
CA LEU A 64 -12.22 -2.11 8.22
C LEU A 64 -13.01 -3.37 8.57
N HIS A 65 -12.37 -4.54 8.54
CA HIS A 65 -13.01 -5.81 8.92
C HIS A 65 -13.43 -5.86 10.40
N LEU A 66 -12.68 -5.19 11.29
CA LEU A 66 -13.01 -5.05 12.72
C LEU A 66 -14.19 -4.11 12.99
N VAL A 67 -14.32 -3.03 12.21
CA VAL A 67 -15.44 -2.09 12.29
C VAL A 67 -16.72 -2.71 11.72
N GLU A 68 -16.61 -3.53 10.68
CA GLU A 68 -17.74 -4.24 10.09
C GLU A 68 -18.32 -5.31 11.02
N THR A 69 -17.46 -6.01 11.78
CA THR A 69 -17.90 -7.03 12.77
C THR A 69 -18.54 -6.43 14.04
N THR A 70 -18.33 -5.15 14.34
CA THR A 70 -18.92 -4.48 15.51
C THR A 70 -20.21 -3.69 15.21
N GLN A 71 -20.45 -3.31 13.94
CA GLN A 71 -21.71 -2.66 13.54
C GLN A 71 -22.88 -3.66 13.35
N MET A 72 -22.63 -4.97 13.22
CA MET A 72 -23.69 -5.99 13.20
C MET A 72 -24.22 -6.39 14.59
N THR A 73 -23.65 -5.85 15.68
CA THR A 73 -24.14 -6.06 17.05
C THR A 73 -24.83 -4.82 17.64
N LYS A 74 -25.38 -3.94 16.79
CA LYS A 74 -26.38 -2.94 17.20
C LYS A 74 -27.79 -3.34 16.75
N ASN A 75 -28.38 -4.21 17.57
CA ASN A 75 -29.70 -4.03 18.18
C ASN A 75 -30.97 -4.36 17.36
N PRO A 76 -31.73 -5.41 17.76
CA PRO A 76 -33.18 -5.42 17.61
C PRO A 76 -33.82 -5.14 18.98
N ILE A 77 -33.72 -3.92 19.52
CA ILE A 77 -34.80 -3.44 20.39
C ILE A 77 -35.96 -3.14 19.44
N LYS A 78 -36.68 -4.21 19.11
CA LYS A 78 -38.05 -4.15 18.61
C LYS A 78 -38.81 -3.38 19.69
N LYS A 79 -39.11 -2.11 19.40
CA LYS A 79 -40.13 -1.36 20.11
C LYS A 79 -41.43 -2.17 20.02
N PHE A 80 -41.77 -2.89 21.07
CA PHE A 80 -43.16 -3.23 21.35
C PHE A 80 -43.73 -2.02 22.09
N VAL A 81 -44.24 -1.09 21.30
CA VAL A 81 -45.30 -0.19 21.74
C VAL A 81 -46.57 -0.72 21.07
N ASP A 82 -47.65 -0.73 21.88
CA ASP A 82 -49.05 -1.11 21.60
C ASP A 82 -49.45 -2.57 21.87
N TYR A 83 -50.12 -2.84 22.99
CA TYR A 83 -51.60 -2.75 23.09
C TYR A 83 -52.09 -2.89 24.54
N VAL A 84 -53.11 -2.07 24.90
CA VAL A 84 -53.99 -1.99 26.10
C VAL A 84 -53.42 -1.72 27.50
#